data_AF-V4HNN8-F1
#
_entry.id   AF-V4HNN8-F1
#
_cell.length_a   1.000
_cell.length_b   1.000
_cell.length_c   1.000
_cell.angle_alpha   90.00
_cell.angle_beta   90.00
_cell.angle_gamma   90.00
#
_symmetry.space_group_name_H-M   'P 1'
#
loop_
_entity.id
_entity.type
_entity.pdbx_description
1 polymer ?
#
loop_
_entity_poly.entity_id
_entity_poly.type
_entity_poly.pdbx_seq_one_letter_code
_entity_poly.pdbx_strand_id
1 'polypeptide(L)'
;MTIDFKFYTGGIVTNTGTGDVNDFYTALKKHEATINSLATSQRPLKIYVGYHGSAGDASSAKGGYSHPFTDVEMQQVEKIADLFQDRVRLIVSQNSPFSDAVIEAAIDEGNAFFTWCYSDSRIRQFFRISNSYDV
;
A
#
# COMPACT_ATOMS: atom_id res chain seq x y z
N MET A 1 -6.94 9.34 13.37
CA MET A 1 -7.49 9.49 12.00
C MET A 1 -7.69 8.09 11.46
N THR A 2 -8.82 7.77 10.85
CA THR A 2 -9.06 6.41 10.34
C THR A 2 -8.35 6.20 9.01
N ILE A 3 -7.76 5.03 8.81
CA ILE A 3 -7.19 4.63 7.51
C ILE A 3 -8.35 4.47 6.52
N ASP A 4 -8.27 5.20 5.40
CA ASP A 4 -9.20 5.10 4.27
C ASP A 4 -8.43 4.71 3.02
N PHE A 5 -8.91 3.69 2.30
CA PHE A 5 -8.25 3.18 1.11
C PHE A 5 -8.79 3.84 -0.15
N LYS A 6 -7.89 4.17 -1.08
CA LYS A 6 -8.25 4.61 -2.43
C LYS A 6 -7.88 3.53 -3.44
N PHE A 7 -8.73 3.39 -4.44
CA PHE A 7 -8.61 2.39 -5.49
C PHE A 7 -8.55 3.12 -6.84
N TYR A 8 -7.56 2.76 -7.65
CA TYR A 8 -7.29 3.38 -8.94
C TYR A 8 -7.28 2.34 -10.06
N THR A 9 -7.36 2.82 -11.29
CA THR A 9 -7.22 2.01 -12.50
C THR A 9 -5.91 1.19 -12.46
N GLY A 10 -5.95 0.00 -13.06
CA GLY A 10 -4.81 -0.91 -13.03
C GLY A 10 -4.67 -1.69 -11.72
N GLY A 11 -5.61 -1.55 -10.78
CA GLY A 11 -5.62 -2.28 -9.51
C GLY A 11 -4.67 -1.70 -8.47
N ILE A 12 -4.43 -0.39 -8.54
CA ILE A 12 -3.55 0.30 -7.59
C ILE A 12 -4.36 0.71 -6.36
N VAL A 13 -3.83 0.39 -5.18
CA VAL A 13 -4.44 0.68 -3.89
C VAL A 13 -3.50 1.55 -3.07
N THR A 14 -4.04 2.60 -2.45
CA THR A 14 -3.31 3.54 -1.58
C THR A 14 -4.12 3.81 -0.30
N ASN A 15 -3.58 4.60 0.63
CA ASN A 15 -4.33 5.06 1.80
C ASN A 15 -4.04 6.53 2.15
N THR A 16 -5.02 7.19 2.78
CA THR A 16 -4.92 8.61 3.19
C THR A 16 -4.78 8.82 4.69
N GLY A 17 -4.42 7.78 5.45
CA GLY A 17 -4.44 7.82 6.92
C GLY A 17 -3.11 7.41 7.57
N THR A 18 -3.11 7.45 8.89
CA THR A 18 -2.06 6.85 9.75
C THR A 18 -2.68 5.81 10.65
N GLY A 19 -1.93 4.77 10.94
CA GLY A 19 -2.26 3.82 11.98
C GLY A 19 -1.15 2.81 12.14
N ASP A 20 -1.28 1.96 13.15
CA ASP A 20 -0.41 0.79 13.30
C ASP A 20 -0.83 -0.35 12.36
N VAL A 21 -0.12 -1.48 12.43
CA VAL A 21 -0.43 -2.66 11.60
C VAL A 21 -1.84 -3.21 11.87
N ASN A 22 -2.38 -3.07 13.10
CA ASN A 22 -3.73 -3.53 13.44
C ASN A 22 -4.82 -2.62 12.86
N ASP A 23 -4.59 -1.30 12.86
CA ASP A 23 -5.47 -0.35 12.19
C ASP A 23 -5.52 -0.66 10.69
N PHE A 24 -4.37 -0.94 10.07
CA PHE A 24 -4.29 -1.35 8.66
C PHE A 24 -5.03 -2.65 8.40
N TYR A 25 -4.88 -3.64 9.29
CA TYR A 25 -5.63 -4.89 9.20
C TYR A 25 -7.15 -4.66 9.26
N THR A 26 -7.60 -3.80 10.16
CA THR A 26 -9.02 -3.48 10.31
C THR A 26 -9.57 -2.82 9.03
N ALA A 27 -8.80 -1.90 8.42
CA ALA A 27 -9.15 -1.29 7.15
C ALA A 27 -9.17 -2.33 6.00
N LEU A 28 -8.16 -3.21 5.94
CA LEU A 28 -8.11 -4.35 5.02
C LEU A 28 -9.36 -5.23 5.10
N LYS A 29 -9.79 -5.60 6.30
CA LYS A 29 -11.00 -6.42 6.49
C LYS A 29 -12.26 -5.71 6.02
N LYS A 30 -12.37 -4.39 6.19
CA LYS A 30 -13.50 -3.61 5.66
C LYS A 30 -13.58 -3.64 4.14
N HIS A 31 -12.44 -3.75 3.46
CA HIS A 31 -12.33 -3.76 2.00
C HIS A 31 -12.00 -5.14 1.41
N GLU A 32 -12.17 -6.21 2.19
CA GLU A 32 -11.77 -7.57 1.83
C GLU A 32 -12.38 -8.05 0.51
N ALA A 33 -13.66 -7.75 0.25
CA ALA A 33 -14.32 -8.13 -0.99
C ALA A 33 -13.70 -7.44 -2.23
N THR A 34 -13.39 -6.14 -2.12
CA THR A 34 -12.74 -5.38 -3.19
C THR A 34 -11.30 -5.85 -3.41
N ILE A 35 -10.55 -6.10 -2.35
CA ILE A 35 -9.18 -6.59 -2.45
C ILE A 35 -9.16 -8.00 -3.09
N ASN A 36 -10.10 -8.86 -2.69
CA ASN A 36 -10.26 -10.18 -3.28
C ASN A 36 -10.68 -10.15 -4.76
N SER A 37 -11.35 -9.09 -5.23
CA SER A 37 -11.69 -8.98 -6.65
C SER A 37 -10.52 -8.47 -7.50
N LEU A 38 -9.60 -7.70 -6.92
CA LEU A 38 -8.36 -7.27 -7.56
C LEU A 38 -7.30 -8.39 -7.63
N ALA A 39 -7.30 -9.25 -6.62
CA ALA A 39 -6.28 -10.25 -6.39
C ALA A 39 -6.72 -11.64 -6.88
N THR A 40 -6.06 -12.19 -7.89
CA THR A 40 -6.30 -13.57 -8.37
C THR A 40 -5.03 -14.40 -8.23
N SER A 41 -5.14 -15.73 -8.22
CA SER A 41 -3.96 -16.62 -8.15
C SER A 41 -3.00 -16.43 -9.34
N GLN A 42 -3.53 -16.05 -10.51
CA GLN A 42 -2.74 -15.73 -11.71
C GLN A 42 -2.19 -14.31 -11.71
N ARG A 43 -2.83 -13.40 -10.99
CA ARG A 43 -2.45 -11.98 -10.89
C ARG A 43 -2.61 -11.50 -9.44
N PRO A 44 -1.70 -11.89 -8.54
CA PRO A 44 -1.81 -11.56 -7.13
C PRO A 44 -1.60 -10.07 -6.89
N LEU A 45 -2.21 -9.54 -5.83
CA LEU A 45 -1.98 -8.18 -5.37
C LEU A 45 -0.62 -8.11 -4.69
N LYS A 46 0.28 -7.26 -5.19
CA LYS A 46 1.58 -7.00 -4.60
C LYS A 46 1.46 -5.94 -3.53
N ILE A 47 1.77 -6.29 -2.30
CA ILE A 47 1.65 -5.39 -1.15
C ILE A 47 3.05 -4.89 -0.77
N TYR A 48 3.30 -3.60 -0.99
CA TYR A 48 4.56 -2.93 -0.74
C TYR A 48 4.58 -2.41 0.70
N VAL A 49 5.39 -3.04 1.54
CA VAL A 49 5.42 -2.89 3.01
C VAL A 49 6.83 -2.62 3.54
N GLY A 50 6.93 -2.30 4.83
CA GLY A 50 8.17 -2.23 5.58
C GLY A 50 8.51 -0.84 6.11
N TYR A 51 7.66 0.16 5.89
CA TYR A 51 7.88 1.54 6.34
C TYR A 51 6.61 2.23 6.82
N HIS A 52 6.74 2.94 7.95
CA HIS A 52 5.74 3.87 8.46
C HIS A 52 5.88 5.25 7.82
N GLY A 53 4.78 6.01 7.80
CA GLY A 53 4.79 7.42 7.40
C GLY A 53 4.34 8.35 8.50
N SER A 54 4.54 9.66 8.30
CA SER A 54 4.11 10.71 9.23
C SER A 54 3.11 11.67 8.57
N ALA A 55 2.27 12.31 9.40
CA ALA A 55 1.33 13.33 8.94
C ALA A 55 2.01 14.61 8.44
N GLY A 56 3.19 14.96 8.97
CA GLY A 56 3.98 16.10 8.49
C GLY A 56 4.46 15.89 7.05
N ASP A 57 4.86 14.67 6.72
CA ASP A 57 5.41 14.33 5.40
C ASP A 57 4.35 14.07 4.33
N ALA A 58 3.10 13.78 4.74
CA ALA A 58 1.95 13.56 3.86
C ALA A 58 1.58 14.78 3.00
N SER A 59 1.86 15.98 3.52
CA SER A 59 1.68 17.27 2.83
C SER A 59 2.87 17.65 1.94
N SER A 60 4.01 16.98 2.12
CA SER A 60 5.15 17.08 1.23
C SER A 60 4.97 16.12 0.06
N ALA A 61 5.49 16.48 -1.11
CA ALA A 61 5.47 15.61 -2.28
C ALA A 61 6.18 14.24 -2.07
N LYS A 62 6.76 13.96 -0.90
CA LYS A 62 7.69 12.83 -0.72
C LYS A 62 7.05 11.53 -0.28
N GLY A 63 5.81 11.54 0.25
CA GLY A 63 5.30 10.37 0.96
C GLY A 63 6.07 10.17 2.25
N GLY A 64 5.37 10.07 3.36
CA GLY A 64 6.04 9.91 4.64
C GLY A 64 6.69 8.56 4.72
N TYR A 65 8.02 8.54 4.71
CA TYR A 65 8.79 7.42 5.22
C TYR A 65 9.49 7.90 6.48
N SER A 66 8.85 7.68 7.61
CA SER A 66 9.32 8.12 8.92
C SER A 66 10.38 7.17 9.47
N HIS A 67 10.08 5.88 9.47
CA HIS A 67 10.95 4.83 10.01
C HIS A 67 10.53 3.46 9.45
N PRO A 68 11.44 2.46 9.44
CA PRO A 68 11.09 1.10 9.06
C PRO A 68 10.11 0.47 10.06
N PHE A 69 9.37 -0.53 9.60
CA PHE A 69 8.63 -1.42 10.50
C PHE A 69 9.61 -2.16 11.41
N THR A 70 9.20 -2.37 12.65
CA THR A 70 9.87 -3.25 13.60
C THR A 70 9.69 -4.72 13.21
N ASP A 71 10.54 -5.60 13.75
CA ASP A 71 10.39 -7.05 13.55
C ASP A 71 9.01 -7.58 13.99
N VAL A 72 8.46 -7.02 15.06
CA VAL A 72 7.12 -7.38 15.57
C VAL A 72 6.04 -6.99 14.58
N GLU A 73 6.14 -5.81 13.98
CA GLU A 73 5.20 -5.34 12.96
C GLU A 73 5.32 -6.17 11.68
N MET A 74 6.53 -6.55 11.28
CA MET A 74 6.74 -7.44 10.13
C MET A 74 6.11 -8.83 10.35
N GLN A 75 6.24 -9.40 11.55
CA GLN A 75 5.56 -10.66 11.89
C GLN A 75 4.03 -10.53 11.84
N GLN A 76 3.48 -9.38 12.22
CA GLN A 76 2.04 -9.13 12.12
C GLN A 76 1.61 -9.00 10.65
N VAL A 77 2.39 -8.30 9.82
CA VAL A 77 2.15 -8.18 8.37
C VAL A 77 2.14 -9.56 7.70
N GLU A 78 3.10 -10.43 8.03
CA GLU A 78 3.15 -11.80 7.51
C GLU A 78 1.90 -12.60 7.87
N LYS A 79 1.49 -12.55 9.15
CA LYS A 79 0.24 -13.22 9.61
C LYS A 79 -1.00 -12.70 8.91
N ILE A 80 -1.06 -11.40 8.61
CA ILE A 80 -2.17 -10.81 7.87
C ILE A 80 -2.15 -11.28 6.41
N ALA A 81 -0.97 -11.33 5.77
CA ALA A 81 -0.83 -11.79 4.40
C ALA A 81 -1.27 -13.25 4.23
N ASP A 82 -0.98 -14.11 5.21
CA ASP A 82 -1.42 -15.52 5.21
C ASP A 82 -2.95 -15.68 5.10
N LEU A 83 -3.73 -14.72 5.62
CA LEU A 83 -5.20 -14.74 5.50
C LEU A 83 -5.67 -14.61 4.05
N PHE A 84 -4.87 -13.99 3.19
CA PHE A 84 -5.16 -13.80 1.78
C PHE A 84 -4.51 -14.87 0.89
N GLN A 85 -3.75 -15.81 1.48
CA GLN A 85 -3.13 -16.97 0.82
C GLN A 85 -2.33 -16.58 -0.45
N ASP A 86 -2.48 -17.34 -1.54
CA ASP A 86 -1.78 -17.17 -2.82
C ASP A 86 -2.19 -15.91 -3.61
N ARG A 87 -3.19 -15.16 -3.11
CA ARG A 87 -3.72 -13.96 -3.77
C ARG A 87 -2.92 -12.71 -3.46
N VAL A 88 -2.11 -12.70 -2.41
CA VAL A 88 -1.23 -11.56 -2.09
C VAL A 88 0.23 -11.96 -2.16
N ARG A 89 1.08 -11.00 -2.52
CA ARG A 89 2.54 -11.15 -2.45
C ARG A 89 3.12 -9.95 -1.73
N LEU A 90 3.82 -10.21 -0.62
CA LEU A 90 4.53 -9.14 0.09
C LEU A 90 5.79 -8.75 -0.70
N ILE A 91 5.94 -7.46 -0.95
CA ILE A 91 7.16 -6.83 -1.42
C ILE A 91 7.68 -6.00 -0.25
N VAL A 92 8.75 -6.47 0.38
CA VAL A 92 9.27 -5.89 1.62
C VAL A 92 10.46 -4.99 1.32
N SER A 93 10.41 -3.74 1.77
CA SER A 93 11.56 -2.85 1.72
C SER A 93 12.47 -3.14 2.91
N GLN A 94 13.73 -3.52 2.64
CA GLN A 94 14.71 -3.76 3.70
C GLN A 94 15.64 -2.55 3.82
N ASN A 95 15.76 -2.01 5.03
CA ASN A 95 16.74 -0.99 5.45
C ASN A 95 16.63 0.41 4.81
N SER A 96 15.84 0.59 3.74
CA SER A 96 15.46 1.91 3.22
C SER A 96 14.06 1.88 2.62
N PRO A 97 13.36 3.02 2.49
CA PRO A 97 12.11 3.11 1.74
C PRO A 97 12.28 2.70 0.27
N PHE A 98 11.18 2.30 -0.37
CA PHE A 98 11.20 2.06 -1.81
C PHE A 98 11.58 3.32 -2.59
N SER A 99 12.47 3.17 -3.57
CA SER A 99 12.85 4.27 -4.45
C SER A 99 11.74 4.58 -5.46
N ASP A 100 11.77 5.80 -6.00
CA ASP A 100 10.79 6.27 -7.00
C ASP A 100 10.68 5.34 -8.21
N ALA A 101 11.81 4.82 -8.69
CA ALA A 101 11.83 3.84 -9.78
C ALA A 101 11.10 2.54 -9.44
N VAL A 102 11.17 2.07 -8.18
CA VAL A 102 10.41 0.89 -7.73
C VAL A 102 8.92 1.22 -7.66
N ILE A 103 8.57 2.41 -7.21
CA ILE A 103 7.18 2.87 -7.14
C ILE A 103 6.58 2.99 -8.56
N GLU A 104 7.30 3.61 -9.49
CA GLU A 104 6.89 3.74 -10.91
C GLU A 104 6.69 2.37 -11.55
N ALA A 105 7.66 1.45 -11.41
CA ALA A 105 7.54 0.10 -11.94
C ALA A 105 6.34 -0.66 -11.36
N ALA A 106 6.06 -0.49 -10.07
CA ALA A 106 4.90 -1.08 -9.40
C ALA A 106 3.57 -0.53 -9.95
N ILE A 107 3.52 0.76 -10.25
CA ILE A 107 2.34 1.40 -10.85
C ILE A 107 2.13 0.89 -12.28
N ASP A 108 3.19 0.84 -13.09
CA ASP A 108 3.13 0.39 -14.49
C ASP A 108 2.71 -1.08 -14.61
N GLU A 109 3.15 -1.94 -13.68
CA GLU A 109 2.75 -3.34 -13.64
C GLU A 109 1.29 -3.54 -13.18
N GLY A 110 0.79 -2.63 -12.35
CA GLY A 110 -0.55 -2.72 -11.76
C GLY A 110 -0.64 -3.73 -10.61
N ASN A 111 -1.84 -3.86 -10.04
CA ASN A 111 -2.11 -4.73 -8.89
C ASN A 111 -1.12 -4.51 -7.73
N ALA A 112 -0.89 -3.24 -7.38
CA ALA A 112 0.00 -2.85 -6.31
C ALA A 112 -0.78 -2.17 -5.17
N PHE A 113 -0.45 -2.51 -3.94
CA PHE A 113 -0.97 -1.86 -2.74
C PHE A 113 0.17 -1.29 -1.92
N PHE A 114 0.15 0.02 -1.70
CA PHE A 114 1.15 0.74 -0.92
C PHE A 114 0.67 1.03 0.51
N THR A 115 1.28 0.38 1.50
CA THR A 115 0.75 0.35 2.88
C THR A 115 1.34 1.38 3.82
N TRP A 116 2.31 2.19 3.40
CA TRP A 116 2.81 3.26 4.27
C TRP A 116 1.75 4.34 4.48
N CYS A 117 1.81 5.03 5.62
CA CYS A 117 0.83 6.06 5.95
C CYS A 117 0.82 7.17 4.89
N TYR A 118 -0.38 7.60 4.50
CA TYR A 118 -0.59 8.62 3.47
C TYR A 118 0.05 8.29 2.11
N SER A 119 0.12 7.00 1.73
CA SER A 119 0.67 6.61 0.44
C SER A 119 -0.03 7.29 -0.74
N ASP A 120 -1.30 7.66 -0.59
CA ASP A 120 -2.07 8.32 -1.63
C ASP A 120 -1.43 9.60 -2.18
N SER A 121 -1.00 10.51 -1.30
CA SER A 121 -0.46 11.80 -1.73
C SER A 121 0.85 11.66 -2.50
N ARG A 122 1.64 10.61 -2.20
CA ARG A 122 2.87 10.27 -2.92
C ARG A 122 2.57 9.64 -4.26
N ILE A 123 1.77 8.59 -4.25
CA ILE A 123 1.48 7.77 -5.41
C ILE A 123 0.77 8.60 -6.50
N ARG A 124 -0.10 9.54 -6.12
CA ARG A 124 -0.78 10.45 -7.06
C ARG A 124 0.14 11.35 -7.87
N GLN A 125 1.40 11.54 -7.48
CA GLN A 125 2.36 12.32 -8.26
C GLN A 125 2.89 11.55 -9.46
N PHE A 126 3.01 10.23 -9.32
CA PHE A 126 3.40 9.33 -10.39
C PHE A 126 2.22 9.07 -11.36
N PHE A 127 0.98 9.15 -10.86
CA PHE A 127 -0.24 9.05 -11.68
C PHE A 127 -0.52 10.25 -12.59
N ARG A 128 0.29 11.30 -12.60
CA ARG A 128 0.01 12.54 -13.33
C ARG A 128 0.00 12.42 -14.88
N ILE A 129 -0.04 11.20 -15.43
CA ILE A 129 -0.11 10.97 -16.89
C ILE A 129 -1.28 10.03 -17.31
N SER A 130 -1.98 9.35 -16.40
CA SER A 130 -3.07 8.43 -16.76
C SER A 130 -4.40 8.83 -16.13
N ASN A 131 -5.28 9.38 -16.96
CA ASN A 131 -6.65 9.82 -16.69
C ASN A 131 -7.36 9.00 -15.60
N SER A 132 -7.71 9.65 -14.49
CA SER A 132 -8.68 9.17 -13.53
C SER A 132 -10.08 9.19 -14.15
N TYR A 133 -10.69 8.02 -14.32
CA TYR A 133 -12.14 7.91 -14.24
C TYR A 133 -12.46 7.23 -12.91
N ASP A 134 -13.25 7.90 -12.09
CA ASP A 134 -13.88 7.29 -10.91
C ASP A 134 -14.68 6.07 -11.38
N VAL A 135 -14.41 4.91 -10.77
CA VAL A 135 -15.25 3.71 -10.91
C VAL A 135 -16.12 3.58 -9.66
#